data_AF-W4V429-F1
#
_entry.id   AF-W4V429-F1
#
_cell.length_a   1.000
_cell.length_b   1.000
_cell.length_c   1.000
_cell.angle_alpha   90.00
_cell.angle_beta   90.00
_cell.angle_gamma   90.00
#
_symmetry.space_group_name_H-M   'P 1'
#
loop_
_entity.id
_entity.type
_entity.pdbx_description
1 polymer ?
#
loop_
_entity_poly.entity_id
_entity_poly.type
_entity_poly.pdbx_seq_one_letter_code
_entity_poly.pdbx_strand_id
1 'polypeptide(L)'
;MKGYLAFLKKEFFEYTKTYKLFIMLMVFAVFGITNPLIAKLMPEIVNSFVTDGIVITLPEPSAYDAWAQFFKNATQMGFIVMVILFSGVLSSELSKGTLINLLTKGLSRTAVILSKYTCMVLVWTMSIVLCFGLTYGYTAYLFPQ
;
A
#
# COMPACT_ATOMS: atom_id res chain seq x y z
N MET A 1 20.76 -20.61 -1.20
CA MET A 1 20.45 -20.66 -2.65
C MET A 1 21.41 -19.72 -3.37
N LYS A 2 22.31 -20.23 -4.23
CA LYS A 2 23.23 -19.35 -4.99
C LYS A 2 22.41 -18.45 -5.92
N GLY A 3 22.68 -17.14 -5.95
CA GLY A 3 22.02 -16.18 -6.85
C GLY A 3 20.73 -15.53 -6.35
N TYR A 4 20.15 -15.95 -5.21
CA TYR A 4 18.91 -15.36 -4.66
C TYR A 4 19.06 -13.85 -4.39
N LEU A 5 20.08 -13.45 -3.63
CA LEU A 5 20.29 -12.03 -3.28
C LEU A 5 20.55 -11.15 -4.51
N ALA A 6 21.29 -11.67 -5.49
CA ALA A 6 21.54 -10.96 -6.74
C ALA A 6 20.23 -10.74 -7.52
N PHE A 7 19.38 -11.76 -7.58
CA PHE A 7 18.08 -11.67 -8.25
C PHE A 7 17.10 -10.78 -7.49
N LEU A 8 17.08 -10.83 -6.16
CA LEU A 8 16.31 -9.92 -5.31
C LEU A 8 16.68 -8.45 -5.57
N LYS A 9 17.99 -8.14 -5.65
CA LYS A 9 18.46 -6.78 -5.98
C LYS A 9 18.00 -6.33 -7.37
N LYS A 10 18.00 -7.24 -8.35
CA LYS A 10 17.43 -6.99 -9.69
C LYS A 10 15.94 -6.67 -9.59
N GLU A 11 15.14 -7.45 -8.87
CA GLU A 11 13.70 -7.22 -8.73
C GLU A 11 13.40 -5.85 -8.09
N PHE A 12 14.13 -5.49 -7.03
CA PHE A 12 13.96 -4.19 -6.39
C PHE A 12 14.30 -3.02 -7.34
N PHE A 13 15.37 -3.17 -8.12
CA PHE A 13 15.73 -2.19 -9.15
C PHE A 13 14.65 -2.08 -10.22
N GLU A 14 14.09 -3.20 -10.67
CA GLU A 14 12.99 -3.21 -11.63
C GLU A 14 11.75 -2.52 -11.07
N TYR A 15 11.37 -2.75 -9.82
CA TYR A 15 10.20 -2.11 -9.21
C TYR A 15 10.38 -0.59 -9.06
N THR A 16 11.63 -0.15 -8.88
CA THR A 16 11.97 1.27 -8.90
C THR A 16 11.86 1.86 -10.31
N LYS A 17 12.40 1.18 -11.33
CA LYS A 17 12.41 1.66 -12.73
C LYS A 17 11.06 1.56 -13.43
N THR A 18 10.23 0.61 -13.02
CA THR A 18 8.85 0.46 -13.51
C THR A 18 7.84 1.26 -12.68
N TYR A 19 8.32 2.11 -11.77
CA TYR A 19 7.53 2.96 -10.87
C TYR A 19 6.58 2.23 -9.91
N LYS A 20 6.55 0.89 -9.89
CA LYS A 20 5.73 0.11 -8.95
C LYS A 20 5.97 0.51 -7.50
N LEU A 21 7.25 0.71 -7.12
CA LEU A 21 7.61 1.19 -5.79
C LEU A 21 7.03 2.58 -5.52
N PHE A 22 7.22 3.54 -6.44
CA PHE A 22 6.73 4.90 -6.26
C PHE A 22 5.20 5.00 -6.24
N ILE A 23 4.50 4.23 -7.07
CA ILE A 23 3.04 4.15 -7.06
C ILE A 23 2.55 3.62 -5.71
N MET A 24 3.15 2.52 -5.23
CA MET A 24 2.83 1.96 -3.91
C MET A 24 3.07 2.96 -2.77
N LEU A 25 4.18 3.69 -2.79
CA LEU A 25 4.47 4.70 -1.75
C LEU A 25 3.51 5.89 -1.83
N MET A 26 3.25 6.42 -3.02
CA MET A 26 2.34 7.56 -3.20
C MET A 26 0.91 7.23 -2.76
N VAL A 27 0.37 6.08 -3.18
CA VAL A 27 -0.98 5.67 -2.83
C VAL A 27 -1.13 5.51 -1.32
N PHE A 28 -0.17 4.86 -0.67
CA PHE A 28 -0.19 4.70 0.79
C PHE A 28 0.07 6.01 1.53
N ALA A 29 0.85 6.94 0.97
CA ALA A 29 1.00 8.27 1.54
C ALA A 29 -0.30 9.06 1.52
N VAL A 30 -1.04 9.00 0.40
CA VAL A 30 -2.37 9.62 0.28
C VAL A 30 -3.30 9.03 1.33
N PHE A 31 -3.40 7.71 1.46
CA PHE A 31 -4.23 7.11 2.52
C PHE A 31 -3.80 7.52 3.92
N GLY A 32 -2.49 7.55 4.18
CA GLY A 32 -1.95 7.94 5.48
C GLY A 32 -2.42 9.33 5.94
N ILE A 33 -2.48 10.28 5.00
CA ILE A 33 -2.92 11.67 5.23
C ILE A 33 -4.45 11.78 5.23
N THR A 34 -5.12 11.09 4.31
CA THR A 34 -6.57 11.22 4.10
C THR A 34 -7.38 10.56 5.23
N ASN A 35 -6.91 9.48 5.85
CA ASN A 35 -7.68 8.81 6.91
C ASN A 35 -7.96 9.72 8.13
N PRO A 36 -6.97 10.41 8.74
CA PRO A 36 -7.24 11.34 9.82
C PRO A 36 -8.08 12.56 9.39
N LEU A 37 -7.86 13.04 8.16
CA LEU A 37 -8.60 14.17 7.60
C LEU A 37 -10.09 13.84 7.44
N ILE A 38 -10.42 12.70 6.85
CA ILE A 38 -11.81 12.26 6.68
C ILE A 38 -12.44 12.01 8.05
N ALA A 39 -11.73 11.36 8.98
CA ALA A 39 -12.25 11.14 10.32
C ALA A 39 -12.67 12.45 11.01
N LYS A 40 -11.87 13.51 10.88
CA LYS A 40 -12.19 14.83 11.45
C LYS A 40 -13.32 15.56 10.72
N LEU A 41 -13.33 15.50 9.38
CA LEU A 41 -14.32 16.20 8.56
C LEU A 41 -15.65 15.45 8.42
N MET A 42 -15.72 14.18 8.82
CA MET A 42 -16.91 13.34 8.67
C MET A 42 -18.18 13.98 9.23
N PRO A 43 -18.18 14.60 10.43
CA PRO A 43 -19.37 15.24 10.97
C PRO A 43 -19.82 16.45 10.13
N GLU A 44 -18.88 17.27 9.66
CA GLU A 44 -19.18 18.42 8.80
C GLU A 44 -19.76 17.97 7.44
N ILE A 45 -19.18 16.93 6.85
CA ILE A 45 -19.65 16.33 5.61
C ILE A 45 -21.09 15.85 5.80
N VAL A 46 -21.37 15.06 6.84
CA VAL A 46 -22.72 14.55 7.09
C VAL A 46 -23.71 15.69 7.35
N ASN A 47 -23.34 16.70 8.15
CA ASN A 47 -24.19 17.87 8.42
C ASN A 47 -24.53 18.64 7.14
N SER A 48 -23.63 18.69 6.15
CA SER A 48 -23.92 19.33 4.86
C SER A 48 -24.98 18.61 4.02
N PHE A 49 -25.26 17.33 4.31
CA PHE A 49 -26.27 16.53 3.62
C PHE A 49 -27.60 16.42 4.39
N VAL A 50 -27.68 16.94 5.61
CA VAL A 50 -28.90 16.93 6.41
C VAL A 50 -29.86 18.02 5.91
N THR A 51 -31.06 17.61 5.50
CA THR A 51 -32.19 18.50 5.20
C THR A 51 -32.96 18.89 6.46
N ASP A 52 -33.67 20.02 6.41
CA ASP A 52 -34.49 20.53 7.51
C ASP A 52 -35.42 19.44 8.09
N GLY A 53 -35.16 19.04 9.34
CA GLY A 53 -36.01 18.12 10.10
C GLY A 53 -35.32 16.85 10.64
N ILE A 54 -34.09 16.54 10.24
CA ILE A 54 -33.35 15.37 10.76
C ILE A 54 -32.23 15.84 11.69
N VAL A 55 -32.36 15.63 13.00
CA VAL A 55 -31.26 15.87 13.95
C VAL A 55 -30.44 14.59 14.07
N ILE A 56 -29.31 14.53 13.36
CA ILE A 56 -28.32 13.44 13.54
C ILE A 56 -27.32 13.89 14.61
N THR A 57 -27.42 13.33 15.81
CA THR A 57 -26.38 13.51 16.83
C THR A 57 -25.21 12.59 16.51
N LEU A 58 -24.24 13.11 15.76
CA LEU A 58 -22.98 12.39 15.54
C LEU A 58 -22.10 12.48 16.79
N PRO A 59 -21.47 11.37 17.21
CA PRO A 59 -20.47 11.41 18.26
C PRO A 59 -19.30 12.30 17.84
N GLU A 60 -18.60 12.88 18.82
CA GLU A 60 -17.42 13.69 18.55
C GLU A 60 -16.36 12.85 17.82
N PRO A 61 -15.79 13.35 16.71
CA PRO A 61 -14.79 12.62 15.96
C PRO A 61 -13.57 12.42 16.84
N SER A 62 -13.10 11.17 16.92
CA SER A 62 -12.03 10.76 17.82
C SER A 62 -10.80 10.28 17.04
N ALA A 63 -9.65 10.30 17.71
CA ALA A 63 -8.44 9.68 17.17
C ALA A 63 -8.64 8.19 16.82
N TYR A 64 -9.56 7.49 17.51
CA TYR A 64 -9.91 6.10 17.22
C TYR A 64 -10.53 5.94 15.83
N ASP A 65 -11.34 6.90 15.38
CA ASP A 65 -11.99 6.85 14.06
C ASP A 65 -10.96 6.94 12.93
N ALA A 66 -9.92 7.76 13.11
CA ALA A 66 -8.79 7.84 12.17
C ALA A 66 -8.05 6.49 12.04
N TRP A 67 -7.83 5.80 13.16
CA TRP A 67 -7.20 4.47 13.17
C TRP A 67 -8.12 3.38 12.60
N ALA A 68 -9.42 3.43 12.89
CA ALA A 68 -10.40 2.53 12.30
C ALA A 68 -10.44 2.67 10.78
N GLN A 69 -10.42 3.90 10.26
CA GLN A 69 -10.32 4.17 8.82
C GLN A 69 -8.99 3.67 8.24
N PHE A 70 -7.87 3.85 8.94
CA PHE A 70 -6.58 3.30 8.52
C PHE A 70 -6.63 1.79 8.32
N PHE A 71 -7.09 1.02 9.32
CA PHE A 71 -7.12 -0.45 9.20
C PHE A 71 -8.04 -0.93 8.08
N LYS A 72 -9.15 -0.22 7.85
CA LYS A 72 -10.08 -0.52 6.76
C LYS A 72 -9.47 -0.20 5.39
N ASN A 73 -9.03 1.04 5.19
CA ASN A 73 -8.61 1.55 3.88
C ASN A 73 -7.22 1.05 3.49
N ALA A 74 -6.24 1.10 4.41
CA ALA A 74 -4.87 0.69 4.12
C ALA A 74 -4.78 -0.80 3.76
N THR A 75 -5.60 -1.63 4.41
CA THR A 75 -5.64 -3.07 4.10
C THR A 75 -6.43 -3.33 2.83
N GLN A 76 -7.70 -2.92 2.77
CA GLN A 76 -8.58 -3.28 1.64
C GLN A 76 -8.11 -2.67 0.32
N MET A 77 -7.92 -1.34 0.29
CA MET A 77 -7.53 -0.65 -0.93
C MET A 77 -6.06 -0.91 -1.26
N GLY A 78 -5.21 -1.02 -0.23
CA GLY A 78 -3.82 -1.44 -0.41
C GLY A 78 -3.71 -2.78 -1.13
N PHE A 79 -4.49 -3.78 -0.72
CA PHE A 79 -4.50 -5.10 -1.37
C PHE A 79 -4.93 -5.02 -2.84
N ILE A 80 -5.94 -4.21 -3.17
CA ILE A 80 -6.38 -4.03 -4.56
C ILE A 80 -5.24 -3.48 -5.42
N VAL A 81 -4.57 -2.43 -4.93
CA VAL A 81 -3.45 -1.78 -5.62
C VAL A 81 -2.28 -2.75 -5.79
N MET A 82 -1.98 -3.54 -4.76
CA MET A 82 -0.97 -4.60 -4.77
C MET A 82 -1.25 -5.62 -5.89
N VAL A 83 -2.48 -6.16 -5.94
CA VAL A 83 -2.86 -7.15 -6.95
C VAL A 83 -2.72 -6.58 -8.36
N ILE A 84 -3.22 -5.37 -8.59
CA ILE A 84 -3.15 -4.73 -9.91
C ILE A 84 -1.70 -4.54 -10.35
N LEU A 85 -0.86 -3.95 -9.49
CA LEU A 85 0.54 -3.63 -9.84
C LEU A 85 1.42 -4.87 -10.01
N PHE A 86 1.18 -5.92 -9.22
CA PHE A 86 2.04 -7.09 -9.19
C PHE A 86 1.52 -8.29 -10.01
N SER A 87 0.26 -8.25 -10.50
CA SER A 87 -0.35 -9.29 -11.33
C SER A 87 0.50 -9.71 -12.53
N GLY A 88 1.18 -8.74 -13.15
CA GLY A 88 2.00 -8.96 -14.34
C GLY A 88 3.43 -9.44 -14.09
N VAL A 89 3.90 -9.48 -12.84
CA VAL A 89 5.35 -9.63 -12.55
C VAL A 89 5.92 -10.95 -13.05
N LEU A 90 5.16 -12.04 -12.95
CA LEU A 90 5.60 -13.36 -13.42
C LEU A 90 5.15 -13.63 -14.86
N SER A 91 3.89 -13.32 -15.17
CA SER A 91 3.28 -13.60 -16.47
C SER A 91 3.96 -12.82 -17.61
N SER A 92 4.39 -11.59 -17.37
CA SER A 92 5.07 -10.77 -18.38
C SER A 92 6.49 -11.27 -18.71
N GLU A 93 7.22 -11.81 -17.73
CA GLU A 93 8.53 -12.41 -17.98
C GLU A 93 8.41 -13.77 -18.66
N LEU A 94 7.37 -14.53 -18.34
CA LEU A 94 7.08 -15.80 -18.98
C LEU A 94 6.69 -15.61 -20.44
N SER A 95 5.78 -14.67 -20.74
CA SER A 95 5.32 -14.40 -22.10
C SER A 95 6.42 -13.82 -23.01
N LYS A 96 7.33 -13.03 -22.45
CA LYS A 96 8.48 -12.46 -23.18
C LYS A 96 9.68 -13.42 -23.26
N GLY A 97 9.61 -14.59 -22.63
CA GLY A 97 10.71 -15.57 -22.60
C GLY A 97 11.95 -15.12 -21.82
N THR A 98 11.93 -13.96 -21.15
CA THR A 98 13.09 -13.45 -20.39
C THR A 98 13.41 -14.33 -19.18
N LEU A 99 12.40 -14.99 -18.62
CA LEU A 99 12.57 -15.93 -17.52
C LEU A 99 13.35 -17.20 -17.94
N ILE A 100 13.20 -17.62 -19.20
CA ILE A 100 13.84 -18.84 -19.72
C ILE A 100 15.37 -18.70 -19.68
N ASN A 101 15.89 -17.53 -20.09
CA ASN A 101 17.33 -17.23 -20.08
C ASN A 101 17.95 -17.28 -18.67
N LEU A 102 17.17 -16.97 -17.64
CA LEU A 102 17.64 -17.03 -16.25
C LEU A 102 17.70 -18.47 -15.75
N LEU A 103 16.70 -19.26 -16.09
CA LEU A 103 16.62 -20.67 -15.71
C LEU A 103 17.69 -21.53 -16.39
N THR A 104 17.98 -21.28 -17.67
CA THR A 104 19.03 -22.01 -18.42
C THR A 104 20.43 -21.70 -17.93
N LYS A 105 20.65 -20.55 -17.28
CA LYS A 105 21.91 -20.17 -16.61
C LYS A 105 22.06 -20.73 -15.20
N GLY A 106 21.22 -21.68 -14.80
CA GLY A 106 21.34 -22.40 -13.52
C GLY A 106 20.66 -21.74 -12.32
N LEU A 107 19.83 -20.70 -12.53
CA LEU A 107 19.04 -20.12 -11.45
C LEU A 107 17.86 -21.05 -11.11
N SER A 108 17.76 -21.47 -9.85
CA SER A 108 16.64 -22.33 -9.42
C SER A 108 15.29 -21.61 -9.51
N ARG A 109 14.24 -22.33 -9.93
CA ARG A 109 12.86 -21.82 -9.99
C ARG A 109 12.38 -21.27 -8.64
N THR A 110 12.72 -21.97 -7.55
CA THR A 110 12.38 -21.54 -6.19
C THR A 110 13.04 -20.21 -5.84
N ALA A 111 14.28 -19.96 -6.27
CA ALA A 111 14.95 -18.68 -6.01
C ALA A 111 14.25 -17.54 -6.75
N VAL A 112 13.79 -17.77 -7.99
CA VAL A 112 13.03 -16.77 -8.76
C VAL A 112 11.74 -16.40 -8.05
N ILE A 113 10.93 -17.40 -7.68
CA ILE A 113 9.62 -17.18 -7.05
C ILE A 113 9.80 -16.49 -5.68
N LEU A 114 10.69 -17.01 -4.84
CA LEU A 114 10.92 -16.42 -3.52
C LEU A 114 11.48 -15.00 -3.62
N SER A 115 12.39 -14.70 -4.56
CA SER A 115 12.93 -13.34 -4.67
C SER A 115 11.85 -12.33 -5.04
N LYS A 116 10.99 -12.69 -6.01
CA LYS A 116 9.85 -11.86 -6.42
C LYS A 116 8.88 -11.64 -5.25
N TYR A 117 8.51 -12.72 -4.57
CA TYR A 117 7.63 -12.66 -3.40
C TYR A 117 8.22 -11.80 -2.28
N THR A 118 9.49 -12.00 -1.93
CA THR A 118 10.17 -11.19 -0.91
C THR A 118 10.22 -9.71 -1.32
N CYS A 119 10.47 -9.40 -2.59
CA CYS A 119 10.46 -8.02 -3.06
C CYS A 119 9.07 -7.39 -2.94
N MET A 120 8.01 -8.12 -3.28
CA MET A 120 6.62 -7.68 -3.08
C MET A 120 6.31 -7.42 -1.61
N VAL A 121 6.69 -8.33 -0.71
CA VAL A 121 6.49 -8.18 0.74
C VAL A 121 7.26 -6.96 1.28
N LEU A 122 8.50 -6.75 0.84
CA LEU A 122 9.29 -5.57 1.27
C LEU A 122 8.62 -4.26 0.86
N VAL A 123 8.13 -4.17 -0.38
CA VAL A 123 7.41 -2.98 -0.86
C VAL A 123 6.11 -2.77 -0.07
N TRP A 124 5.35 -3.84 0.16
CA TRP A 124 4.13 -3.81 0.98
C TRP A 124 4.40 -3.29 2.40
N THR A 125 5.40 -3.86 3.08
CA THR A 125 5.77 -3.46 4.45
C THR A 125 6.22 -2.00 4.48
N MET A 126 7.06 -1.57 3.53
CA MET A 126 7.51 -0.18 3.46
C MET A 126 6.35 0.80 3.27
N SER A 127 5.39 0.46 2.39
CA SER A 127 4.19 1.24 2.16
C SER A 127 3.28 1.33 3.38
N ILE A 128 3.07 0.22 4.11
CA ILE A 128 2.28 0.23 5.35
C ILE A 128 2.97 1.08 6.42
N VAL A 129 4.28 0.95 6.60
CA VAL A 129 5.03 1.73 7.60
C VAL A 129 4.93 3.22 7.31
N LEU A 130 5.03 3.61 6.03
CA LEU A 130 4.84 4.99 5.60
C LEU A 130 3.42 5.49 5.93
N CYS A 131 2.40 4.73 5.55
CA CYS A 131 1.00 5.06 5.80
C CYS A 131 0.72 5.21 7.30
N PHE A 132 1.22 4.27 8.11
CA PHE A 132 1.12 4.30 9.56
C PHE A 132 1.78 5.55 10.15
N GLY A 133 3.00 5.88 9.73
CA GLY A 133 3.72 7.06 10.21
C GLY A 133 2.98 8.36 9.89
N LEU A 134 2.43 8.47 8.68
CA LEU A 134 1.63 9.63 8.27
C LEU A 134 0.31 9.71 9.03
N THR A 135 -0.43 8.60 9.18
CA THR A 135 -1.66 8.56 9.98
C THR A 135 -1.38 8.93 11.42
N TYR A 136 -0.32 8.39 12.04
CA TYR A 136 0.07 8.74 13.40
C TYR A 136 0.36 10.24 13.54
N GLY A 137 1.21 10.80 12.66
CA GLY A 137 1.58 12.20 12.71
C GLY A 137 0.38 13.15 12.50
N TYR A 138 -0.47 12.86 11.51
CA TYR A 138 -1.65 13.67 11.24
C TYR A 138 -2.72 13.52 12.32
N THR A 139 -2.93 12.33 12.87
CA THR A 139 -3.87 12.14 13.99
C THR A 139 -3.40 12.91 15.22
N ALA A 140 -2.11 12.85 15.58
CA ALA A 140 -1.56 13.61 16.69
C ALA A 140 -1.69 15.13 16.49
N TYR A 141 -1.55 15.61 15.25
CA TYR A 141 -1.73 17.03 14.93
C TYR A 141 -3.20 17.48 14.92
N LEU A 142 -4.12 16.65 14.41
CA LEU A 142 -5.53 17.01 14.23
C LEU A 142 -6.39 16.79 15.47
N PHE A 143 -5.99 15.86 16.34
CA PHE A 143 -6.63 15.53 17.61
C PHE A 143 -5.65 15.73 18.78
N PRO A 144 -5.17 16.96 19.03
CA PRO A 144 -4.43 17.26 20.24
C PRO A 144 -5.39 17.10 21.44
N GLN A 145 -4.90 16.45 22.50
CA GLN A 145 -5.63 16.32 23.77
C GLN A 145 -5.89 17.68 24.41
#